data_AF-X1STP9-F1
#
_entry.id   AF-X1STP9-F1
#
_cell.length_a   1.000
_cell.length_b   1.000
_cell.length_c   1.000
_cell.angle_alpha   90.00
_cell.angle_beta   90.00
_cell.angle_gamma   90.00
#
_symmetry.space_group_name_H-M   'P 1'
#
loop_
_entity.id
_entity.type
_entity.pdbx_description
1 polymer ?
#
loop_
_entity_poly.entity_id
_entity_poly.type
_entity_poly.pdbx_seq_one_letter_code
_entity_poly.pdbx_strand_id
1 'polypeptide(L)'
;MQICPMAYIVITFPLEVRPMMRDPQVLALLRKKARRLLRKRGYRMVFTRWHYFGEHGEKYHPHLNILCDGGWLPEEQLAELKDSIRRKLLPRSIAKGI
;
A
#
# COMPACT_ATOMS: atom_id res chain seq x y z
N MET A 1 -14.64 4.60 25.63
CA MET A 1 -13.86 4.99 24.44
C MET A 1 -14.40 4.17 23.28
N GLN A 2 -15.12 4.79 22.34
CA GLN A 2 -15.67 4.07 21.18
C GLN A 2 -14.57 3.93 20.13
N ILE A 3 -14.32 2.71 19.66
CA ILE A 3 -13.37 2.45 18.58
C ILE A 3 -13.98 3.03 17.30
N CYS A 4 -13.33 4.02 16.69
CA CYS A 4 -13.73 4.51 15.38
C CYS A 4 -13.64 3.38 14.35
N PRO A 5 -14.45 3.39 13.28
CA PRO A 5 -14.31 2.43 12.19
C PRO A 5 -12.87 2.38 11.69
N MET A 6 -12.37 1.15 11.52
CA MET A 6 -11.00 0.89 11.04
C MET A 6 -11.07 0.33 9.62
N ALA A 7 -10.23 0.86 8.75
CA ALA A 7 -10.03 0.37 7.41
C ALA A 7 -8.76 -0.48 7.35
N TYR A 8 -8.82 -1.55 6.57
CA TYR A 8 -7.69 -2.42 6.29
C TYR A 8 -7.41 -2.45 4.80
N ILE A 9 -6.23 -1.93 4.41
CA ILE A 9 -5.80 -1.83 3.01
C ILE A 9 -4.64 -2.79 2.81
N VAL A 10 -4.75 -3.67 1.80
CA VAL A 10 -3.67 -4.54 1.37
C VAL A 10 -3.19 -4.07 0.00
N ILE A 11 -1.94 -3.64 -0.07
CA ILE A 11 -1.31 -3.26 -1.35
C ILE A 11 -0.50 -4.46 -1.84
N THR A 12 -0.97 -5.03 -2.95
CA THR A 12 -0.25 -6.06 -3.71
C THR A 12 0.44 -5.42 -4.89
N PHE A 13 1.69 -5.80 -5.13
CA PHE A 13 2.51 -5.21 -6.18
C PHE A 13 2.53 -6.07 -7.45
N PRO A 14 2.60 -5.46 -8.65
CA PRO A 14 2.82 -6.17 -9.92
C PRO A 14 4.09 -7.01 -9.89
N LEU A 15 4.14 -8.11 -10.65
CA LEU A 15 5.26 -9.06 -10.62
C LEU A 15 6.59 -8.40 -11.01
N GLU A 16 6.53 -7.46 -11.95
CA GLU A 16 7.67 -6.78 -12.57
C GLU A 16 8.45 -5.91 -11.57
N VAL A 17 7.80 -5.43 -10.50
CA VAL A 17 8.46 -4.58 -9.48
C VAL A 17 8.93 -5.35 -8.25
N ARG A 18 8.45 -6.57 -8.03
CA ARG A 18 8.76 -7.35 -6.81
C ARG A 18 10.24 -7.66 -6.62
N PRO A 19 11.07 -7.89 -7.67
CA PRO A 19 12.51 -8.07 -7.47
C PRO A 19 13.17 -6.90 -6.73
N MET A 20 12.77 -5.66 -7.00
CA MET A 20 13.28 -4.46 -6.32
C MET A 20 12.90 -4.41 -4.84
N MET A 21 11.81 -5.08 -4.46
CA MET A 21 11.28 -5.09 -3.11
C MET A 21 12.01 -6.09 -2.19
N ARG A 22 13.07 -6.75 -2.67
CA ARG A 22 14.00 -7.50 -1.80
C ARG A 22 14.96 -6.58 -1.06
N ASP A 23 15.15 -5.35 -1.54
CA ASP A 23 15.96 -4.34 -0.86
C ASP A 23 15.17 -3.71 0.32
N PRO A 24 15.65 -3.83 1.57
CA PRO A 24 15.04 -3.20 2.72
C PRO A 24 14.85 -1.68 2.59
N GLN A 25 15.74 -0.99 1.87
CA GLN A 25 15.63 0.45 1.64
C GLN A 25 14.44 0.79 0.74
N VAL A 26 14.21 0.00 -0.31
CA VAL A 26 13.03 0.12 -1.17
C VAL A 26 11.75 -0.12 -0.36
N LEU A 27 11.72 -1.17 0.46
CA LEU A 27 10.59 -1.46 1.34
C LEU A 27 10.30 -0.32 2.32
N ALA A 28 11.35 0.26 2.93
CA ALA A 28 11.24 1.39 3.83
C ALA A 28 10.71 2.64 3.12
N LEU A 29 11.19 2.91 1.89
CA LEU A 29 10.78 4.02 1.05
C LEU A 29 9.29 3.90 0.65
N LEU A 30 8.86 2.73 0.16
CA LEU A 30 7.48 2.48 -0.25
C LEU A 30 6.52 2.64 0.94
N ARG A 31 6.86 2.08 2.09
CA ARG A 31 6.12 2.27 3.35
C ARG A 31 5.99 3.75 3.73
N LYS A 32 7.08 4.50 3.65
CA LYS A 32 7.09 5.96 3.94
C LYS A 32 6.21 6.73 2.96
N LYS A 33 6.27 6.41 1.66
CA LYS A 33 5.44 7.03 0.62
C LYS A 33 3.95 6.76 0.85
N ALA A 34 3.56 5.52 1.14
CA ALA A 34 2.18 5.15 1.43
C ALA A 34 1.64 5.89 2.66
N ARG A 35 2.39 5.87 3.77
CA ARG A 35 2.00 6.58 5.01
C ARG A 35 1.82 8.08 4.79
N ARG A 36 2.73 8.72 4.06
CA ARG A 36 2.63 10.16 3.76
C ARG A 36 1.43 10.48 2.86
N LEU A 37 1.13 9.61 1.89
CA LEU A 37 -0.04 9.77 1.03
C LEU A 37 -1.35 9.72 1.84
N LEU A 38 -1.49 8.71 2.70
CA LEU A 38 -2.69 8.55 3.53
C LEU A 38 -2.83 9.70 4.53
N ARG A 39 -1.75 10.09 5.21
CA ARG A 39 -1.80 11.26 6.12
C ARG A 39 -2.20 12.55 5.40
N LYS A 40 -1.74 12.77 4.17
CA LYS A 40 -2.13 13.94 3.36
C LYS A 40 -3.64 13.93 3.02
N ARG A 41 -4.26 12.76 2.97
CA ARG A 41 -5.70 12.59 2.75
C ARG A 41 -6.55 12.70 4.01
N GLY A 42 -5.95 12.90 5.18
CA GLY A 42 -6.67 13.08 6.44
C GLY A 42 -6.69 11.87 7.37
N TYR A 43 -6.15 10.72 6.94
CA TYR A 43 -5.99 9.55 7.82
C TYR A 43 -5.01 9.85 8.96
N ARG A 44 -5.47 9.76 10.21
CA ARG A 44 -4.67 10.10 11.39
C ARG A 44 -3.89 8.90 11.91
N MET A 45 -4.52 7.73 11.97
CA MET A 45 -3.94 6.47 12.42
C MET A 45 -3.51 5.70 11.19
N VAL A 46 -2.21 5.49 10.98
CA VAL A 46 -1.70 4.75 9.81
C VAL A 46 -0.60 3.81 10.24
N PHE A 47 -0.98 2.58 10.56
CA PHE A 47 -0.08 1.49 10.91
C PHE A 47 0.20 0.65 9.67
N THR A 48 1.45 0.22 9.51
CA THR A 48 1.92 -0.44 8.29
C THR A 48 2.76 -1.65 8.65
N ARG A 49 2.50 -2.80 8.04
CA ARG A 49 3.28 -4.03 8.20
C ARG A 49 3.54 -4.65 6.84
N TRP A 50 4.79 -5.02 6.58
CA TRP A 50 5.09 -5.88 5.44
C TRP A 50 4.74 -7.32 5.79
N HIS A 51 4.01 -7.97 4.88
CA HIS A 51 3.71 -9.39 4.95
C HIS A 51 4.34 -10.06 3.73
N TYR A 52 5.14 -11.09 3.96
CA TYR A 52 5.88 -11.78 2.92
C TYR A 52 5.29 -13.18 2.77
N PHE A 53 4.58 -13.43 1.68
CA PHE A 53 4.19 -14.79 1.32
C PHE A 53 5.30 -15.39 0.45
N GLY A 54 5.72 -16.61 0.77
CA GLY A 54 6.75 -17.34 0.01
C GLY A 54 8.19 -16.92 0.32
N GLU A 55 8.51 -16.54 1.56
CA GLU A 55 9.91 -16.28 1.98
C GLU A 55 10.85 -17.46 1.69
N HIS A 56 10.30 -18.69 1.65
CA HIS A 56 10.97 -19.93 1.27
C HIS A 56 10.41 -20.60 -0.01
N GLY A 57 9.56 -19.91 -0.79
CA GLY A 57 8.96 -20.44 -2.03
C GLY A 57 9.59 -19.88 -3.30
N GLU A 58 9.29 -20.46 -4.46
CA GLU A 58 9.84 -20.00 -5.76
C GLU A 58 9.49 -18.54 -6.09
N LYS A 59 8.37 -18.04 -5.55
CA LYS A 59 7.86 -16.70 -5.84
C LYS A 59 7.81 -15.83 -4.58
N TYR A 60 8.46 -14.67 -4.67
CA TYR A 60 8.43 -13.63 -3.64
C TYR A 60 7.19 -12.73 -3.83
N HIS A 61 6.28 -12.75 -2.86
CA HIS A 61 5.02 -11.98 -2.88
C HIS A 61 4.93 -11.02 -1.67
N PRO A 62 5.58 -9.84 -1.73
CA PRO A 62 5.47 -8.85 -0.68
C PRO A 62 4.14 -8.09 -0.75
N HIS A 63 3.45 -8.01 0.37
CA HIS A 63 2.24 -7.21 0.56
C HIS A 63 2.48 -6.14 1.63
N LEU A 64 2.07 -4.91 1.34
CA LEU A 64 2.05 -3.86 2.36
C LEU A 64 0.64 -3.78 2.95
N ASN A 65 0.51 -4.29 4.17
CA ASN A 65 -0.73 -4.21 4.94
C ASN A 65 -0.76 -2.89 5.68
N ILE A 66 -1.89 -2.20 5.61
CA ILE A 66 -2.10 -0.90 6.26
C ILE A 66 -3.39 -0.97 7.06
N LEU A 67 -3.28 -0.69 8.35
CA LEU A 67 -4.43 -0.50 9.24
C LEU A 67 -4.55 0.99 9.53
N CYS A 68 -5.69 1.58 9.19
CA CYS A 68 -5.93 3.00 9.41
C CYS A 68 -7.33 3.30 9.94
N ASP A 69 -7.52 4.51 10.47
CA ASP A 69 -8.86 5.05 10.69
C ASP A 69 -9.62 5.11 9.35
N GLY A 70 -10.93 4.92 9.37
CA GLY A 70 -11.74 5.02 8.16
C GLY A 70 -12.84 3.96 8.09
N GLY A 71 -13.97 4.35 7.54
CA GLY A 71 -15.10 3.47 7.28
C GLY A 71 -15.15 3.00 5.83
N TRP A 72 -16.34 2.54 5.45
CA TRP A 72 -16.66 2.23 4.06
C TRP A 72 -16.41 3.44 3.14
N LEU A 73 -15.82 3.18 1.97
CA LEU A 73 -15.63 4.20 0.94
C LEU A 73 -16.61 3.94 -0.21
N PRO A 74 -17.30 4.98 -0.71
CA PRO A 74 -17.99 4.93 -2.00
C PRO A 74 -17.04 4.51 -3.12
N GLU A 75 -17.57 3.88 -4.17
CA GLU A 75 -16.77 3.29 -5.25
C GLU A 75 -15.82 4.29 -5.91
N GLU A 76 -16.31 5.51 -6.19
CA GLU A 76 -15.51 6.60 -6.76
C GLU A 76 -14.33 6.98 -5.87
N GLN A 77 -14.56 7.17 -4.56
CA GLN A 77 -13.51 7.50 -3.61
C GLN A 77 -12.50 6.36 -3.45
N LEU A 78 -12.97 5.11 -3.49
CA LEU A 78 -12.11 3.94 -3.47
C LEU A 78 -11.25 3.88 -4.74
N ALA A 79 -11.82 4.17 -5.92
CA ALA A 79 -11.10 4.23 -7.18
C ALA A 79 -10.01 5.31 -7.13
N GLU A 80 -10.33 6.53 -6.70
CA GLU A 80 -9.37 7.63 -6.55
C GLU A 80 -8.22 7.29 -5.59
N LEU A 81 -8.53 6.60 -4.49
CA LEU A 81 -7.55 6.15 -3.51
C LEU A 81 -6.59 5.13 -4.14
N LYS A 82 -7.13 4.11 -4.81
CA LYS A 82 -6.35 3.09 -5.54
C LYS A 82 -5.43 3.76 -6.56
N ASP A 83 -5.98 4.70 -7.32
CA ASP A 83 -5.27 5.44 -8.37
C ASP A 83 -4.09 6.26 -7.82
N SER A 84 -4.32 6.91 -6.69
CA SER A 84 -3.31 7.70 -6.04
C SER A 84 -2.21 6.85 -5.43
N ILE A 85 -2.56 5.69 -4.86
CA ILE A 85 -1.59 4.71 -4.37
C ILE A 85 -0.75 4.20 -5.53
N ARG A 86 -1.38 3.78 -6.64
CA ARG A 86 -0.72 3.31 -7.86
C ARG A 86 0.30 4.33 -8.36
N ARG A 87 -0.13 5.57 -8.59
CA ARG A 87 0.74 6.66 -9.07
C ARG A 87 1.85 7.03 -8.09
N LYS A 88 1.65 6.85 -6.78
CA LYS A 88 2.65 7.21 -5.77
C LYS A 88 3.72 6.15 -5.57
N LEU A 89 3.34 4.88 -5.66
CA LEU A 89 4.20 3.75 -5.30
C LEU A 89 4.89 3.14 -6.51
N LEU A 90 4.28 3.17 -7.70
CA LEU A 90 4.86 2.59 -8.90
C LEU A 90 5.64 3.61 -9.72
N PRO A 91 6.69 3.17 -10.46
CA PRO A 91 7.30 3.97 -11.52
C PRO A 91 6.25 4.40 -12.56
N ARG A 92 6.43 5.59 -13.16
CA ARG A 92 5.47 6.15 -14.13
C ARG A 92 5.21 5.24 -15.33
N SER A 93 6.23 4.52 -15.80
CA SER A 93 6.11 3.57 -16.92
C SER A 93 5.13 2.43 -16.62
N ILE A 94 5.15 1.91 -15.39
CA ILE A 94 4.30 0.80 -14.95
C ILE A 94 2.92 1.32 -14.55
N ALA A 95 2.86 2.46 -13.87
CA ALA A 95 1.59 3.05 -13.40
C ALA A 95 0.62 3.45 -14.53
N LYS A 96 1.11 3.63 -15.76
CA LYS A 96 0.29 3.96 -16.94
C LYS A 96 -0.27 2.73 -17.67
N GLY A 97 0.33 1.55 -17.46
CA GLY A 97 -0.01 0.32 -18.18
C GLY A 97 -0.97 -0.60 -17.44
N ILE A 98 -1.46 -0.17 -16.27
CA ILE A 98 -2.39 -0.86 -15.38
C ILE A 98 -3.51 0.12 -15.08
#